data_AF-A0A8S1XRU6-F1
#
_entry.id   AF-A0A8S1XRU6-F1
#
_cell.length_a   1.000
_cell.length_b   1.000
_cell.length_c   1.000
_cell.angle_alpha   90.00
_cell.angle_beta   90.00
_cell.angle_gamma   90.00
#
_symmetry.space_group_name_H-M   'P 1'
#
loop_
_entity.id
_entity.type
_entity.pdbx_description
1 polymer ?
#
loop_
_entity_poly.entity_id
_entity_poly.type
_entity_poly.pdbx_seq_one_letter_code
_entity_poly.pdbx_strand_id
1 'polypeptide(L)'
;MMSVLRQVKELLKEKSEIQQKLDTLEKEGNNHSFEERKKRQRSLASEVQRNFECPINMCGKKYGSEGSLNQHVKLKHPELVNKS
;
A
#
# COMPACT_ATOMS: atom_id res chain seq x y z
N MET A 1 6.45 3.67 -58.54
CA MET A 1 5.85 4.76 -57.74
C MET A 1 4.63 4.30 -56.92
N MET A 2 3.64 3.63 -57.52
CA MET A 2 2.41 3.19 -56.83
C MET A 2 2.63 2.20 -55.67
N SER A 3 3.62 1.30 -55.76
CA SER A 3 3.96 0.35 -54.69
C SER A 3 4.59 1.03 -53.47
N VAL A 4 5.46 2.02 -53.68
CA VAL A 4 6.07 2.82 -52.61
C VAL A 4 5.01 3.68 -51.91
N LEU A 5 4.09 4.28 -52.67
CA LEU A 5 2.97 5.04 -52.10
C LEU A 5 2.06 4.17 -51.23
N ARG A 6 1.81 2.92 -51.64
CA ARG A 6 1.06 1.95 -50.84
C ARG A 6 1.80 1.63 -49.54
N GLN A 7 3.10 1.38 -49.61
CA GLN A 7 3.91 1.08 -48.44
C GLN A 7 3.99 2.26 -47.45
N VAL A 8 4.08 3.49 -47.95
CA VAL A 8 4.02 4.70 -47.12
C VAL A 8 2.66 4.82 -46.41
N LYS A 9 1.55 4.49 -47.07
CA LYS A 9 0.22 4.51 -46.45
C LYS A 9 0.08 3.47 -45.34
N GLU A 10 0.59 2.26 -45.54
CA GLU A 10 0.59 1.23 -44.50
C GLU A 10 1.43 1.67 -43.29
N LEU A 11 2.62 2.23 -43.52
CA LEU A 11 3.48 2.75 -42.44
C LEU A 11 2.83 3.91 -41.67
N LEU A 12 2.08 4.78 -42.36
CA LEU A 12 1.33 5.86 -41.70
C LEU A 12 0.18 5.31 -40.83
N LYS A 13 -0.47 4.25 -41.30
CA LYS A 13 -1.52 3.56 -40.54
C LYS A 13 -0.94 2.90 -39.29
N GLU A 14 0.13 2.13 -39.45
CA GLU A 14 0.86 1.50 -38.33
C GLU A 14 1.34 2.54 -37.31
N LYS A 15 1.91 3.65 -37.78
CA LYS A 15 2.32 4.77 -36.90
C LYS A 15 1.14 5.31 -36.10
N SER A 16 -0.04 5.47 -36.70
CA SER A 16 -1.23 5.94 -36.00
C SER A 16 -1.70 4.95 -34.92
N GLU A 17 -1.66 3.65 -35.21
CA GLU A 17 -2.05 2.58 -34.27
C GLU A 17 -1.08 2.49 -33.09
N ILE A 18 0.23 2.61 -33.36
CA ILE A 18 1.26 2.64 -32.33
C ILE A 18 1.08 3.87 -31.44
N GLN A 19 0.80 5.04 -32.03
CA GLN A 19 0.58 6.28 -31.28
C GLN A 19 -0.64 6.18 -30.35
N GLN A 20 -1.73 5.55 -30.79
CA GLN A 20 -2.92 5.33 -29.96
C GLN A 20 -2.65 4.36 -28.80
N LYS A 21 -1.88 3.31 -29.03
CA LYS A 21 -1.47 2.37 -27.97
C LYS A 21 -0.59 3.06 -26.93
N LEU A 22 0.30 3.95 -27.36
CA LEU A 22 1.17 4.71 -26.45
C LEU A 22 0.35 5.63 -25.53
N ASP A 23 -0.61 6.37 -26.08
CA ASP A 23 -1.52 7.23 -25.30
C ASP A 23 -2.36 6.42 -24.29
N THR A 24 -2.80 5.22 -24.67
CA THR A 24 -3.53 4.32 -23.75
C THR A 24 -2.64 3.85 -22.60
N LEU A 25 -1.41 3.41 -22.90
CA LEU A 25 -0.45 2.98 -21.90
C LEU A 25 0.01 4.11 -20.97
N GLU A 26 0.15 5.34 -21.49
CA GLU A 26 0.46 6.53 -20.68
C GLU A 26 -0.70 6.87 -19.72
N LYS A 27 -1.95 6.72 -20.16
CA LYS A 27 -3.14 6.89 -19.31
C LYS A 27 -3.24 5.79 -18.25
N GLU A 28 -2.95 4.54 -18.60
CA GLU A 28 -2.92 3.41 -17.65
C GLU A 28 -1.77 3.56 -16.64
N GLY A 29 -0.60 4.00 -17.08
CA GLY A 29 0.55 4.31 -16.22
C GLY A 29 0.29 5.46 -15.24
N ASN A 30 -0.58 6.42 -15.59
CA ASN A 30 -0.98 7.50 -14.70
C ASN A 30 -2.02 7.07 -13.64
N ASN A 31 -2.84 6.06 -13.93
CA ASN A 31 -3.76 5.46 -12.95
C ASN A 31 -3.09 4.44 -12.02
N HIS A 32 -1.89 3.97 -12.39
CA HIS A 32 -0.94 3.32 -11.48
C HIS A 32 0.17 4.30 -11.03
N SER A 33 -0.07 5.60 -11.12
CA SER A 33 0.54 6.47 -10.13
C SER A 33 -0.06 6.06 -8.80
N PHE A 34 0.78 6.11 -7.79
CA PHE A 34 0.50 5.85 -6.40
C PHE A 34 -0.57 6.86 -5.93
N GLU A 35 -1.83 6.73 -6.39
CA GLU A 35 -3.01 7.46 -5.93
C GLU A 35 -2.83 7.57 -4.44
N GLU A 36 -2.50 8.80 -4.03
CA GLU A 36 -1.81 9.11 -2.80
C GLU A 36 -2.47 8.32 -1.69
N ARG A 37 -1.87 7.17 -1.32
CA ARG A 37 -2.25 6.50 -0.10
C ARG A 37 -1.82 7.48 0.96
N LYS A 38 -2.72 8.42 1.29
CA LYS A 38 -2.50 9.51 2.23
C LYS A 38 -1.78 8.86 3.38
N LYS A 39 -0.50 9.22 3.56
CA LYS A 39 0.30 8.65 4.64
C LYS A 39 -0.56 8.83 5.87
N ARG A 40 -0.96 7.72 6.49
CA ARG A 40 -1.81 7.75 7.68
C ARG A 40 -1.11 8.69 8.66
N GLN A 41 -1.76 9.81 8.97
CA GLN A 41 -1.24 10.76 9.94
C GLN A 41 -1.14 10.01 11.26
N ARG A 42 0.10 9.79 11.72
CA ARG A 42 0.33 9.13 13.00
C ARG A 42 0.17 10.17 14.09
N SER A 43 -0.58 9.85 15.15
CA SER A 43 -0.61 10.66 16.34
C SER A 43 0.76 10.72 17.02
N LEU A 44 1.01 11.79 17.76
CA LEU A 44 2.23 11.93 18.56
C LEU A 44 2.21 10.92 19.72
N ALA A 45 3.38 10.39 20.09
CA ALA A 45 3.49 9.41 21.17
C ALA A 45 2.99 9.93 22.53
N SER A 46 2.99 11.26 22.71
CA SER A 46 2.45 11.96 23.87
C SER A 46 0.92 11.99 23.90
N GLU A 47 0.28 12.01 22.73
CA GLU A 47 -1.19 12.11 22.59
C GLU A 47 -1.88 10.75 22.62
N VAL A 48 -1.13 9.65 22.45
CA VAL A 48 -1.71 8.29 22.50
C VAL A 48 -2.21 7.99 23.91
N GLN A 49 -3.53 7.90 24.05
CA GLN A 49 -4.20 7.47 25.26
C GLN A 49 -3.96 5.97 25.50
N ARG A 50 -3.23 5.62 26.58
CA ARG A 50 -2.81 4.24 26.88
C ARG A 50 -3.73 3.57 27.90
N ASN A 51 -4.96 3.27 27.49
CA ASN A 51 -5.96 2.65 28.38
C ASN A 51 -5.78 1.14 28.57
N PHE A 52 -5.00 0.48 27.72
CA PHE A 52 -4.90 -0.98 27.70
C PHE A 52 -3.67 -1.42 28.49
N GLU A 53 -3.87 -1.86 29.73
CA GLU A 53 -2.81 -2.28 30.64
C GLU A 53 -2.59 -3.79 30.60
N CYS A 54 -1.33 -4.22 30.68
CA CYS A 54 -0.99 -5.63 30.80
C CYS A 54 -1.51 -6.21 32.13
N PRO A 55 -2.29 -7.31 32.13
CA PRO A 55 -2.88 -7.86 33.34
C PRO A 55 -1.87 -8.57 34.26
N ILE A 56 -0.62 -8.70 33.82
CA ILE A 56 0.40 -9.45 34.55
C ILE A 56 1.03 -8.56 35.61
N ASN A 57 0.91 -9.05 36.84
CA ASN A 57 1.53 -8.43 38.00
C ASN A 57 3.03 -8.24 37.73
N MET A 58 3.55 -7.05 38.04
CA MET A 58 4.93 -6.60 37.75
C MET A 58 5.25 -6.15 36.31
N CYS A 59 4.38 -6.34 35.31
CA CYS A 59 4.65 -5.81 33.97
C CYS A 59 4.33 -4.30 33.86
N GLY A 60 3.13 -3.89 34.29
CA GLY A 60 2.69 -2.49 34.34
C GLY A 60 2.66 -1.73 33.00
N LYS A 61 2.88 -2.41 31.87
CA LYS A 61 2.93 -1.77 30.54
C LYS A 61 1.55 -1.42 30.03
N LYS A 62 1.41 -0.21 29.49
CA LYS A 62 0.16 0.32 28.92
C LYS A 62 0.30 0.60 27.42
N TYR A 63 -0.76 0.33 26.68
CA TYR A 63 -0.82 0.39 25.23
C TYR A 63 -2.01 1.21 24.75
N GLY A 64 -1.90 1.80 23.56
CA GLY A 64 -2.94 2.64 22.96
C GLY A 64 -4.07 1.87 22.29
N SER A 65 -3.91 0.56 22.13
CA SER A 65 -4.92 -0.32 21.55
C SER A 65 -4.83 -1.73 22.10
N GLU A 66 -5.95 -2.45 22.09
CA GLU A 66 -6.00 -3.86 22.46
C GLU A 66 -5.07 -4.73 21.60
N GLY A 67 -4.99 -4.47 20.28
CA GLY A 67 -4.12 -5.22 19.38
C GLY A 67 -2.63 -5.12 19.76
N SER A 68 -2.17 -3.94 20.18
CA SER A 68 -0.79 -3.75 20.63
C SER A 68 -0.54 -4.38 22.01
N LEU A 69 -1.53 -4.38 22.90
CA LEU A 69 -1.48 -5.16 24.15
C LEU A 69 -1.41 -6.67 23.88
N ASN A 70 -2.26 -7.20 23.01
CA ASN A 70 -2.30 -8.63 22.67
C ASN A 70 -0.98 -9.08 22.05
N GLN A 71 -0.39 -8.27 21.15
CA GLN A 71 0.94 -8.54 20.62
C GLN A 71 2.01 -8.55 21.72
N HIS A 72 1.95 -7.61 22.66
CA HIS A 72 2.85 -7.60 23.80
C HIS A 72 2.74 -8.88 24.64
N VAL A 73 1.53 -9.32 24.97
CA VAL A 73 1.31 -10.56 25.73
C VAL A 73 1.86 -11.77 24.98
N LYS A 74 1.60 -11.88 23.67
CA LYS A 74 2.16 -12.97 22.84
C LYS A 74 3.69 -13.04 22.87
N LEU A 75 4.36 -11.88 22.82
CA LEU A 75 5.82 -11.81 22.70
C LEU A 75 6.56 -11.82 24.04
N LYS A 76 5.94 -11.31 25.10
CA LYS A 76 6.56 -11.14 26.43
C LYS A 76 6.02 -12.08 27.48
N HIS A 77 4.85 -12.65 27.24
CA HIS A 77 4.14 -13.56 28.15
C HIS A 77 3.58 -14.76 27.39
N PRO A 78 4.41 -15.47 26.60
CA PRO A 78 3.97 -16.60 25.79
C PRO A 78 3.33 -17.72 26.61
N GLU A 79 3.69 -17.86 27.89
CA GLU A 79 3.10 -18.81 28.83
C GLU A 79 1.59 -18.64 29.05
N LEU A 80 1.05 -17.45 28.76
CA LEU A 80 -0.39 -17.18 28.90
C LEU A 80 -1.20 -17.46 27.63
N VAL A 81 -0.56 -17.42 26.46
CA VAL A 81 -1.23 -17.57 25.17
C VAL A 81 -1.38 -19.04 24.76
N ASN A 82 -0.49 -19.91 25.26
CA ASN A 82 -0.43 -21.31 24.88
C ASN A 82 -1.26 -22.26 25.76
N LYS A 83 -2.17 -21.75 26.59
CA LYS A 83 -3.13 -22.59 27.31
C LYS A 83 -4.33 -22.87 26.40
N SER A 84 -4.25 -23.95 25.64
CA SER A 84 -5.39 -24.64 25.01
C SER A 84 -5.82 -25.83 25.86
#